data_AF-A0A920LCJ2-F1
#
_entry.id   AF-A0A920LCJ2-F1
#
_cell.length_a   1.000
_cell.length_b   1.000
_cell.length_c   1.000
_cell.angle_alpha   90.00
_cell.angle_beta   90.00
_cell.angle_gamma   90.00
#
_symmetry.space_group_name_H-M   'P 1'
#
loop_
_entity.id
_entity.type
_entity.pdbx_description
1 polymer ?
#
loop_
_entity_poly.entity_id
_entity_poly.type
_entity_poly.pdbx_seq_one_letter_code
_entity_poly.pdbx_strand_id
1 'polypeptide(L)'
;MKKSGESLEIDLLTLVKTGLTSRYFETLGAIIALFFAGLAMLNDLEIDYAPAVVDFYYETDFNLLAVSIITFVAIYIVLMVNLCLTLIKYYGYKAFKKLQNLEVKYGLIQTKSILLSPIKVQEFRSTQNWIQKKINLRNVRISQASSMHVAAPNRRNIVDVPGCSNEQMDKLFDIIYDNKIDDEIVVRPSIRKFLINLSFFAILPTIIFIILHQNVSFLNNTYFLNFCIFYFILSSFAAWRFYKNSILFYSKNFIRIQSGFWDIKTKTIESYKIQSVMLYQAFWHKKFNLGSIILLTAGGMSYITTCNYEILKKITNNVMYSVETSKKRWM
;
A
#
# COMPACT_ATOMS: atom_id res chain seq x y z
N MET A 1 -5.03 -43.21 -4.05
CA MET A 1 -5.79 -42.00 -4.42
C MET A 1 -5.28 -40.82 -3.59
N LYS A 2 -4.53 -39.90 -4.20
CA LYS A 2 -4.03 -38.68 -3.53
C LYS A 2 -5.24 -37.80 -3.19
N LYS A 3 -5.49 -37.52 -1.91
CA LYS A 3 -6.37 -36.41 -1.51
C LYS A 3 -5.89 -35.17 -2.26
N SER A 4 -6.72 -34.62 -3.15
CA SER A 4 -6.46 -33.33 -3.79
C SER A 4 -6.39 -32.29 -2.67
N GLY A 5 -5.17 -31.93 -2.26
CA GLY A 5 -4.97 -30.82 -1.35
C GLY A 5 -5.57 -29.58 -1.98
N GLU A 6 -6.27 -28.77 -1.18
CA GLU A 6 -6.83 -27.50 -1.62
C GLU A 6 -5.73 -26.68 -2.33
N SER A 7 -5.97 -26.40 -3.61
CA SER A 7 -5.06 -25.66 -4.47
C SER A 7 -5.76 -24.41 -4.99
N LEU A 8 -5.12 -23.27 -4.80
CA LEU A 8 -5.50 -21.99 -5.36
C LEU A 8 -4.58 -21.73 -6.56
N GLU A 9 -5.18 -21.58 -7.73
CA GLU A 9 -4.47 -21.17 -8.95
C GLU A 9 -4.99 -19.80 -9.38
N ILE A 10 -4.09 -18.95 -9.87
CA ILE A 10 -4.46 -17.66 -10.46
C ILE A 10 -4.36 -17.80 -11.97
N ASP A 11 -5.49 -17.63 -12.65
CA ASP A 11 -5.59 -17.71 -14.10
C ASP A 11 -4.97 -16.49 -14.78
N LEU A 12 -4.66 -16.65 -16.07
CA LEU A 12 -4.00 -15.61 -16.87
C LEU A 12 -4.87 -14.35 -17.00
N LEU A 13 -6.20 -14.49 -17.12
CA LEU A 13 -7.10 -13.33 -17.19
C LEU A 13 -7.06 -12.53 -15.89
N THR A 14 -7.04 -13.21 -14.74
CA THR A 14 -6.87 -12.56 -13.44
C THR A 14 -5.51 -11.86 -13.33
N LEU A 15 -4.42 -12.46 -13.81
CA LEU A 15 -3.12 -11.78 -13.87
C LEU A 15 -3.13 -10.53 -14.77
N VAL A 16 -3.83 -10.58 -15.91
CA VAL A 16 -4.01 -9.39 -16.77
C VAL A 16 -4.78 -8.29 -16.02
N LYS A 17 -5.89 -8.64 -15.37
CA LYS A 17 -6.65 -7.70 -14.52
C LYS A 17 -5.76 -7.13 -13.40
N THR A 18 -4.95 -7.95 -12.74
CA THR A 18 -4.02 -7.50 -11.71
C THR A 18 -2.96 -6.55 -12.28
N GLY A 19 -2.37 -6.88 -13.43
CA GLY A 19 -1.36 -6.08 -14.11
C GLY A 19 -1.87 -4.73 -14.61
N LEU A 20 -3.15 -4.61 -14.93
CA LEU A 20 -3.75 -3.32 -15.30
C LEU A 20 -4.20 -2.49 -14.09
N THR A 21 -4.33 -3.10 -12.91
CA THR A 21 -4.98 -2.45 -11.75
C THR A 21 -4.10 -2.31 -10.52
N SER A 22 -2.89 -2.86 -10.49
CA SER A 22 -2.05 -2.93 -9.29
C SER A 22 -0.67 -2.37 -9.55
N ARG A 23 0.00 -1.79 -8.55
CA ARG A 23 1.44 -1.46 -8.58
C ARG A 23 1.89 -0.48 -9.68
N TYR A 24 0.98 0.16 -10.41
CA TYR A 24 1.32 1.11 -11.47
C TYR A 24 2.05 2.36 -10.93
N PHE A 25 1.86 2.75 -9.66
CA PHE A 25 2.69 3.79 -9.03
C PHE A 25 4.15 3.33 -8.80
N GLU A 26 4.38 2.05 -8.48
CA GLU A 26 5.73 1.49 -8.36
C GLU A 26 6.41 1.47 -9.73
N THR A 27 5.67 1.09 -10.78
CA THR A 27 6.16 1.08 -12.16
C THR A 27 6.42 2.50 -12.68
N LEU A 28 5.54 3.46 -12.40
CA LEU A 28 5.76 4.87 -12.71
C LEU A 28 7.05 5.38 -12.04
N GLY A 29 7.22 5.10 -10.74
CA GLY A 29 8.44 5.48 -10.02
C GLY A 29 9.71 4.85 -10.61
N ALA A 30 9.65 3.58 -11.03
CA ALA A 30 10.76 2.90 -11.68
C ALA A 30 11.09 3.49 -13.06
N ILE A 31 10.08 3.84 -13.86
CA ILE A 31 10.26 4.51 -15.16
C ILE A 31 10.91 5.88 -14.97
N ILE A 32 10.42 6.67 -14.01
CA ILE A 32 11.00 7.99 -13.69
C ILE A 32 12.45 7.83 -13.22
N ALA A 33 12.73 6.85 -12.35
CA ALA A 33 14.09 6.59 -11.89
C ALA A 33 15.02 6.18 -13.04
N LEU A 34 14.55 5.34 -13.96
CA LEU A 34 15.30 4.94 -15.15
C LEU A 34 15.53 6.11 -16.10
N PHE A 35 14.54 6.98 -16.27
CA PHE A 35 14.67 8.22 -17.06
C PHE A 35 15.78 9.12 -16.50
N PHE A 36 15.79 9.39 -15.19
CA PHE A 36 16.84 10.17 -14.56
C PHE A 36 18.21 9.48 -14.59
N ALA A 37 18.25 8.15 -14.44
CA ALA A 37 19.48 7.39 -14.62
C ALA A 37 20.02 7.53 -16.05
N GLY A 38 19.15 7.52 -17.06
CA GLY A 38 19.53 7.78 -18.45
C GLY A 38 20.12 9.17 -18.66
N LEU A 39 19.51 10.22 -18.08
CA LEU A 39 20.06 11.58 -18.12
C LEU A 39 21.44 11.67 -17.45
N ALA A 40 21.63 10.98 -16.32
CA ALA A 40 22.92 10.90 -15.66
C ALA A 40 23.97 10.22 -16.55
N MET A 41 23.62 9.12 -17.23
CA MET A 41 24.52 8.46 -18.17
C MET A 41 24.88 9.34 -19.37
N LEU A 42 23.94 10.11 -19.92
CA LEU A 42 24.25 11.06 -21.00
C LEU A 42 25.23 12.14 -20.54
N ASN A 43 25.05 12.65 -19.32
CA ASN A 43 25.97 13.60 -18.71
C ASN A 43 27.36 13.00 -18.47
N ASP A 44 27.43 11.74 -18.01
CA ASP A 44 28.70 11.02 -17.82
C ASP A 44 29.44 10.77 -19.15
N LEU A 45 28.71 10.71 -20.26
CA LEU A 45 29.24 10.62 -21.62
C LEU A 45 29.54 12.00 -22.25
N GLU A 46 29.42 13.08 -21.47
CA GLU A 46 29.60 14.48 -21.92
C GLU A 46 28.67 14.86 -23.11
N ILE A 47 27.53 14.19 -23.24
CA ILE A 47 26.53 14.50 -24.26
C ILE A 47 25.66 15.65 -23.74
N ASP A 48 25.80 16.83 -24.34
CA ASP A 48 24.95 17.97 -24.01
C ASP A 48 23.54 17.80 -24.61
N TYR A 49 22.60 17.43 -23.74
CA TYR A 49 21.18 17.27 -24.08
C TYR A 49 20.36 18.52 -23.79
N ALA A 50 20.92 19.56 -23.17
CA ALA A 50 20.18 20.75 -22.78
C ALA A 50 19.60 21.51 -23.99
N PRO A 51 20.33 21.73 -25.10
CA PRO A 51 19.79 22.38 -26.29
C PRO A 51 18.56 21.64 -26.83
N ALA A 52 18.66 20.30 -26.97
CA ALA A 52 17.55 19.50 -27.48
C ALA A 52 16.28 19.57 -26.62
N VAL A 53 16.44 19.67 -25.29
CA VAL A 53 15.30 19.83 -24.37
C VAL A 53 14.69 21.23 -24.49
N VAL A 54 15.52 22.26 -24.62
CA VAL A 54 15.09 23.64 -24.79
C VAL A 54 14.37 23.81 -26.12
N ASP A 55 14.94 23.31 -27.21
CA ASP A 55 14.34 23.32 -28.54
C ASP A 55 12.99 22.59 -28.53
N PHE A 56 12.92 21.40 -27.93
CA PHE A 56 11.65 20.68 -27.78
C PHE A 56 10.59 21.50 -27.03
N TYR A 57 10.97 22.22 -25.98
CA TYR A 57 10.03 23.04 -25.21
C TYR A 57 9.49 24.23 -26.02
N TYR A 58 10.36 24.91 -26.78
CA TYR A 58 9.97 26.09 -27.57
C TYR A 58 9.28 25.74 -28.88
N GLU A 59 9.63 24.61 -29.51
CA GLU A 59 9.02 24.15 -30.77
C GLU A 59 7.69 23.42 -30.54
N THR A 60 7.41 22.95 -29.32
CA THR A 60 6.18 22.22 -29.00
C THR A 60 5.09 23.16 -28.51
N ASP A 61 3.98 23.24 -29.26
CA ASP A 61 2.77 23.89 -28.79
C ASP A 61 2.04 23.04 -27.74
N PHE A 62 2.24 23.38 -26.46
CA PHE A 62 1.56 22.74 -25.31
C PHE A 62 0.10 23.21 -25.15
N ASN A 63 -0.73 23.02 -26.17
CA ASN A 63 -2.17 23.21 -26.02
C ASN A 63 -2.81 22.07 -25.20
N LEU A 64 -4.05 22.27 -24.74
CA LEU A 64 -4.75 21.31 -23.88
C LEU A 64 -4.85 19.91 -24.52
N LEU A 65 -5.02 19.84 -25.85
CA LEU A 65 -5.14 18.58 -26.59
C LEU A 65 -3.81 17.85 -26.62
N ALA A 66 -2.71 18.53 -26.95
CA ALA A 66 -1.36 17.96 -26.96
C ALA A 66 -0.97 17.43 -25.58
N VAL A 67 -1.19 18.23 -24.53
CA VAL A 67 -0.95 17.81 -23.14
C VAL A 67 -1.79 16.59 -22.76
N SER A 68 -3.05 16.53 -23.19
CA SER A 68 -3.93 15.38 -22.94
C SER A 68 -3.45 14.11 -23.65
N ILE A 69 -2.99 14.22 -24.90
CA ILE A 69 -2.43 13.10 -25.66
C ILE A 69 -1.15 12.59 -25.00
N ILE A 70 -0.20 13.47 -24.67
CA ILE A 70 1.05 13.10 -24.01
C ILE A 70 0.76 12.39 -22.69
N THR A 71 -0.17 12.93 -21.89
CA THR A 71 -0.58 12.33 -20.61
C THR A 71 -1.20 10.95 -20.82
N PHE A 72 -2.06 10.78 -21.83
CA PHE A 72 -2.67 9.50 -22.15
C PHE A 72 -1.62 8.46 -22.58
N VAL A 73 -0.69 8.84 -23.46
CA VAL A 73 0.41 7.97 -23.90
C VAL A 73 1.29 7.56 -22.71
N ALA A 74 1.64 8.50 -21.83
CA ALA A 74 2.41 8.19 -20.62
C ALA A 74 1.69 7.18 -19.72
N ILE A 75 0.40 7.36 -19.46
CA ILE A 75 -0.41 6.40 -18.68
C ILE A 75 -0.46 5.04 -19.37
N TYR A 76 -0.66 5.02 -20.70
CA TYR A 76 -0.71 3.79 -21.48
C TYR A 76 0.61 3.00 -21.37
N ILE A 77 1.75 3.65 -21.54
CA ILE A 77 3.08 3.02 -21.41
C ILE A 77 3.24 2.43 -20.00
N VAL A 78 2.93 3.20 -18.95
CA VAL A 78 3.03 2.72 -17.56
C VAL A 78 2.18 1.47 -17.34
N LEU A 79 0.95 1.45 -17.83
CA LEU A 79 0.05 0.30 -17.70
C LEU A 79 0.56 -0.92 -18.47
N MET A 80 1.06 -0.74 -19.70
CA MET A 80 1.57 -1.85 -20.52
C MET A 80 2.86 -2.44 -19.96
N VAL A 81 3.80 -1.60 -19.53
CA VAL A 81 5.01 -2.06 -18.84
C VAL A 81 4.64 -2.83 -17.57
N ASN A 82 3.72 -2.28 -16.76
CA ASN A 82 3.29 -2.92 -15.52
C ASN A 82 2.58 -4.26 -15.77
N LEU A 83 1.76 -4.36 -16.82
CA LEU A 83 1.12 -5.59 -17.26
C LEU A 83 2.17 -6.65 -17.63
N CYS A 84 3.12 -6.30 -18.51
CA CYS A 84 4.18 -7.21 -18.93
C CYS A 84 5.00 -7.72 -17.74
N LEU A 85 5.44 -6.82 -16.86
CA LEU A 85 6.18 -7.17 -15.64
C LEU A 85 5.36 -8.08 -14.70
N THR A 86 4.06 -7.85 -14.60
CA THR A 86 3.16 -8.67 -13.76
C THR A 86 3.02 -10.07 -14.33
N LEU A 87 2.81 -10.19 -15.65
CA LEU A 87 2.72 -11.48 -16.33
C LEU A 87 4.02 -12.27 -16.18
N ILE A 88 5.17 -11.67 -16.48
CA ILE A 88 6.49 -12.33 -16.34
C ILE A 88 6.73 -12.79 -14.90
N LYS A 89 6.38 -11.94 -13.92
CA LYS A 89 6.63 -12.22 -12.50
C LYS A 89 5.73 -13.33 -11.95
N TYR A 90 4.44 -13.33 -12.28
CA TYR A 90 3.45 -14.19 -11.62
C TYR A 90 2.86 -15.28 -12.52
N TYR A 91 3.40 -15.48 -13.72
CA TYR A 91 2.96 -16.55 -14.61
C TYR A 91 2.93 -17.91 -13.91
N GLY A 92 1.88 -18.69 -14.18
CA GLY A 92 1.71 -20.04 -13.64
C GLY A 92 1.59 -20.07 -12.12
N TYR A 93 0.96 -19.05 -11.51
CA TYR A 93 0.83 -18.97 -10.05
C TYR A 93 -0.02 -20.11 -9.49
N LYS A 94 0.56 -20.88 -8.57
CA LYS A 94 -0.09 -21.98 -7.86
C LYS A 94 0.26 -21.93 -6.37
N ALA A 95 -0.75 -21.96 -5.52
CA ALA A 95 -0.63 -22.09 -4.09
C ALA A 95 -1.35 -23.36 -3.65
N PHE A 96 -0.68 -24.27 -2.96
CA PHE A 96 -1.29 -25.52 -2.50
C PHE A 96 -0.88 -25.83 -1.08
N LYS A 97 -1.81 -26.39 -0.31
CA LYS A 97 -1.56 -26.84 1.05
C LYS A 97 -0.74 -28.13 1.02
N LYS A 98 0.42 -28.12 1.68
CA LYS A 98 1.30 -29.29 1.85
C LYS A 98 1.56 -29.50 3.33
N LEU A 99 1.00 -30.58 3.87
CA LEU A 99 0.97 -30.85 5.32
C LEU A 99 0.31 -29.69 6.08
N GLN A 100 1.10 -28.94 6.86
CA GLN A 100 0.66 -27.75 7.60
C GLN A 100 1.16 -26.44 6.97
N ASN A 101 1.88 -26.50 5.86
CA ASN A 101 2.46 -25.35 5.21
C ASN A 101 1.73 -25.03 3.90
N LEU A 102 1.78 -23.77 3.49
CA LEU A 102 1.33 -23.31 2.19
C LEU A 102 2.54 -23.21 1.26
N GLU A 103 2.59 -24.04 0.21
CA GLU A 103 3.64 -23.95 -0.82
C GLU A 103 3.12 -23.12 -1.98
N VAL A 104 3.88 -22.09 -2.36
CA VAL A 104 3.53 -21.15 -3.44
C VAL A 104 4.59 -21.20 -4.53
N LYS A 105 4.17 -21.40 -5.78
CA LYS A 105 5.01 -21.46 -6.98
C LYS A 105 4.54 -20.46 -8.02
N TYR A 106 5.48 -19.72 -8.63
CA TYR A 106 5.18 -18.79 -9.73
C TYR A 106 6.45 -18.36 -10.48
N GLY A 107 6.28 -17.84 -11.70
CA GLY A 107 7.32 -17.15 -12.47
C GLY A 107 7.54 -17.77 -13.85
N LEU A 108 7.64 -16.92 -14.88
CA LEU A 108 7.85 -17.35 -16.27
C LEU A 108 9.33 -17.65 -16.56
N ILE A 109 10.23 -16.70 -16.25
CA ILE A 109 11.67 -16.81 -16.54
C ILE A 109 12.36 -17.67 -15.48
N GLN A 110 12.08 -17.40 -14.20
CA GLN A 110 12.62 -18.16 -13.08
C GLN A 110 11.48 -18.54 -12.15
N THR A 111 11.25 -19.83 -12.01
CA THR A 111 10.26 -20.35 -11.08
C THR A 111 10.73 -20.15 -9.64
N LYS A 112 9.96 -19.40 -8.86
CA LYS A 112 10.14 -19.23 -7.43
C LYS A 112 9.23 -20.18 -6.69
N SER A 113 9.76 -20.85 -5.67
CA SER A 113 9.01 -21.70 -4.76
C SER A 113 9.22 -21.20 -3.34
N ILE A 114 8.14 -20.79 -2.66
CA ILE A 114 8.18 -20.27 -1.30
C ILE A 114 7.31 -21.18 -0.43
N LEU A 115 7.88 -21.67 0.66
CA LEU A 115 7.13 -22.42 1.68
C LEU A 115 6.76 -21.46 2.81
N LEU A 116 5.46 -21.30 3.03
CA LEU A 116 4.91 -20.46 4.07
C LEU A 116 4.41 -21.33 5.23
N SER A 117 4.89 -21.00 6.42
CA SER A 117 4.53 -21.66 7.66
C SER A 117 3.53 -20.78 8.42
N PRO A 118 2.25 -21.18 8.56
CA PRO A 118 1.21 -20.38 9.21
C PRO A 118 1.61 -19.82 10.58
N ILE A 119 2.30 -20.62 11.40
CA ILE A 119 2.75 -20.20 12.73
C ILE A 119 3.70 -18.98 12.68
N LYS A 120 4.51 -18.86 11.63
CA LYS A 120 5.47 -17.77 11.44
C LYS A 120 4.86 -16.50 10.85
N VAL A 121 3.59 -16.53 10.42
CA VAL A 121 2.92 -15.38 9.79
C VAL A 121 2.75 -14.26 10.82
N GLN A 122 3.27 -13.07 10.53
CA GLN A 122 3.19 -11.89 11.39
C GLN A 122 2.12 -10.90 10.91
N GLU A 123 1.92 -10.80 9.60
CA GLU A 123 0.98 -9.85 9.00
C GLU A 123 0.30 -10.49 7.78
N PHE A 124 -1.03 -10.44 7.75
CA PHE A 124 -1.83 -10.71 6.56
C PHE A 124 -2.39 -9.39 6.02
N ARG A 125 -1.88 -8.92 4.89
CA ARG A 125 -2.26 -7.65 4.27
C ARG A 125 -3.12 -7.89 3.04
N SER A 126 -4.35 -7.40 3.07
CA SER A 126 -5.20 -7.28 1.89
C SER A 126 -5.09 -5.87 1.31
N THR A 127 -4.90 -5.75 0.00
CA THR A 127 -4.84 -4.46 -0.71
C THR A 127 -5.89 -4.46 -1.82
N GLN A 128 -6.71 -3.41 -1.86
CA GLN A 128 -7.77 -3.25 -2.85
C GLN A 128 -7.98 -1.78 -3.18
N ASN A 129 -7.98 -1.44 -4.46
CA ASN A 129 -8.45 -0.14 -4.93
C ASN A 129 -9.89 -0.16 -5.44
N TRP A 130 -10.39 1.01 -5.84
CA TRP A 130 -11.76 1.18 -6.30
C TRP A 130 -12.08 0.36 -7.55
N ILE A 131 -11.16 0.30 -8.53
CA ILE A 131 -11.35 -0.51 -9.76
C ILE A 131 -11.40 -1.98 -9.38
N GLN A 132 -10.42 -2.45 -8.60
CA GLN A 132 -10.34 -3.81 -8.09
C GLN A 132 -11.57 -4.23 -7.30
N LYS A 133 -12.14 -3.32 -6.51
CA LYS A 133 -13.38 -3.56 -5.77
C LYS A 133 -14.55 -3.88 -6.72
N LYS A 134 -14.66 -3.19 -7.87
CA LYS A 134 -15.72 -3.44 -8.86
C LYS A 134 -15.57 -4.79 -9.56
N ILE A 135 -14.35 -5.24 -9.80
CA ILE A 135 -14.07 -6.51 -10.49
C ILE A 135 -13.80 -7.68 -9.52
N ASN A 136 -14.16 -7.53 -8.23
CA ASN A 136 -13.94 -8.54 -7.18
C ASN A 136 -12.49 -9.07 -7.13
N LEU A 137 -11.53 -8.14 -7.13
CA LEU A 137 -10.11 -8.45 -7.14
C LEU A 137 -9.44 -7.88 -5.88
N ARG A 138 -8.49 -8.61 -5.31
CA ARG A 138 -7.69 -8.20 -4.15
C ARG A 138 -6.29 -8.76 -4.26
N ASN A 139 -5.32 -7.98 -3.84
CA ASN A 139 -3.95 -8.47 -3.70
C ASN A 139 -3.70 -8.81 -2.23
N VAL A 140 -3.17 -9.99 -1.97
CA VAL A 140 -2.80 -10.41 -0.62
C VAL A 140 -1.28 -10.43 -0.51
N ARG A 141 -0.77 -9.93 0.61
CA ARG A 141 0.63 -10.04 1.01
C ARG A 141 0.70 -10.63 2.40
N ILE A 142 1.45 -11.71 2.55
CA ILE A 142 1.65 -12.38 3.83
C ILE A 142 3.11 -12.23 4.22
N SER A 143 3.37 -11.60 5.37
CA SER A 143 4.71 -11.41 5.92
C SER A 143 4.97 -12.44 7.02
N GLN A 144 6.10 -13.13 6.95
CA GLN A 144 6.55 -14.09 7.97
C GLN A 144 7.72 -13.52 8.78
N ALA A 145 7.89 -14.00 10.01
CA ALA A 145 9.06 -13.70 10.82
C ALA A 145 10.33 -14.23 10.14
N SER A 146 11.37 -13.40 10.12
CA SER A 146 12.69 -13.79 9.61
C SER A 146 13.47 -14.54 10.67
N SER A 147 14.04 -15.69 10.34
CA SER A 147 15.13 -16.28 11.12
C SER A 147 16.46 -15.64 10.71
N MET A 148 16.99 -14.74 11.55
CA MET A 148 18.39 -14.24 11.66
C MET A 148 19.26 -13.90 10.43
N HIS A 149 20.00 -12.79 10.56
CA HIS A 149 21.27 -12.42 9.90
C HIS A 149 21.47 -12.79 8.43
N VAL A 150 20.79 -12.12 7.50
CA VAL A 150 21.34 -11.91 6.15
C VAL A 150 21.04 -10.47 5.74
N ALA A 151 22.09 -9.67 5.53
CA ALA A 151 22.05 -8.27 5.10
C ALA A 151 21.59 -8.08 3.63
N ALA A 152 20.80 -9.01 3.10
CA ALA A 152 20.20 -8.92 1.78
C ALA A 152 18.66 -9.02 1.92
N PRO A 153 17.88 -8.25 1.13
CA PRO A 153 16.42 -8.29 1.16
C PRO A 153 15.93 -9.63 0.57
N ASN A 154 16.03 -10.70 1.34
CA ASN A 154 15.67 -12.03 0.89
C ASN A 154 14.13 -12.14 0.88
N ARG A 155 13.53 -11.98 -0.30
CA ARG A 155 12.08 -11.99 -0.55
C ARG A 155 11.37 -13.30 -0.17
N ARG A 156 12.05 -14.26 0.46
CA ARG A 156 11.47 -15.55 0.93
C ARG A 156 10.52 -15.38 2.11
N ASN A 157 10.65 -14.29 2.87
CA ASN A 157 9.81 -14.02 4.04
C ASN A 157 8.45 -13.40 3.67
N ILE A 158 8.25 -13.01 2.42
CA ILE A 158 7.03 -12.36 1.95
C ILE A 158 6.43 -13.20 0.83
N VAL A 159 5.17 -13.56 0.97
CA VAL A 159 4.38 -14.19 -0.08
C VAL A 159 3.38 -13.17 -0.61
N ASP A 160 3.53 -12.80 -1.87
CA ASP A 160 2.53 -12.03 -2.60
C ASP A 160 1.59 -13.00 -3.34
N VAL A 161 0.29 -12.84 -3.17
CA VAL A 161 -0.76 -13.53 -3.93
C VAL A 161 -1.47 -12.48 -4.79
N PRO A 162 -1.21 -12.44 -6.10
CA PRO A 162 -1.82 -11.47 -7.00
C PRO A 162 -3.27 -11.85 -7.29
N GLY A 163 -4.17 -10.86 -7.26
CA GLY A 163 -5.48 -11.01 -7.89
C GLY A 163 -6.43 -12.05 -7.28
N CYS A 164 -6.40 -12.29 -5.98
CA CYS A 164 -7.39 -13.15 -5.33
C CYS A 164 -8.80 -12.54 -5.43
N SER A 165 -9.80 -13.38 -5.69
CA SER A 165 -11.20 -13.05 -5.37
C SER A 165 -11.43 -13.01 -3.86
N ASN A 166 -12.55 -12.43 -3.41
CA ASN A 166 -12.91 -12.43 -1.98
C ASN A 166 -12.98 -13.87 -1.42
N GLU A 167 -13.59 -14.81 -2.13
CA GLU A 167 -13.69 -16.22 -1.69
C GLU A 167 -12.32 -16.89 -1.57
N GLN A 168 -11.43 -16.64 -2.53
CA GLN A 168 -10.06 -17.16 -2.50
C GLN A 168 -9.25 -16.55 -1.35
N MET A 169 -9.46 -15.26 -1.05
CA MET A 169 -8.84 -14.59 0.08
C MET A 169 -9.33 -15.18 1.41
N ASP A 170 -10.64 -15.42 1.56
CA ASP A 170 -11.21 -15.99 2.77
C ASP A 170 -10.68 -17.42 3.01
N LYS A 171 -10.64 -18.25 1.95
CA LYS A 171 -9.99 -19.57 2.00
C LYS A 171 -8.53 -19.49 2.42
N LEU A 172 -7.78 -18.54 1.86
CA LEU A 172 -6.37 -18.32 2.21
C LEU A 172 -6.20 -17.87 3.67
N PHE A 173 -7.11 -17.03 4.16
CA PHE A 173 -7.14 -16.58 5.55
C PHE A 173 -7.40 -17.76 6.50
N ASP A 174 -8.39 -18.60 6.17
CA ASP A 174 -8.73 -19.80 6.94
C ASP A 174 -7.56 -20.80 6.99
N ILE A 175 -6.86 -21.02 5.86
CA ILE A 175 -5.68 -21.89 5.81
C ILE A 175 -4.55 -21.40 6.73
N ILE A 176 -4.41 -20.08 6.91
CA ILE A 176 -3.32 -19.47 7.68
C ILE A 176 -3.65 -19.37 9.17
N TYR A 177 -4.86 -18.97 9.51
CA TYR A 177 -5.20 -18.65 10.91
C TYR A 177 -6.07 -19.70 11.59
N ASP A 178 -6.70 -20.61 10.85
CA ASP A 178 -7.63 -21.63 11.35
C ASP A 178 -8.69 -21.05 12.31
N ASN A 179 -9.02 -19.78 12.10
CA ASN A 179 -9.90 -18.98 12.96
C ASN A 179 -10.64 -17.96 12.10
N LYS A 180 -11.90 -17.74 12.44
CA LYS A 180 -12.67 -16.64 11.88
C LYS A 180 -12.44 -15.37 12.69
N ILE A 181 -12.68 -14.24 12.05
CA ILE A 181 -12.71 -12.95 12.72
C ILE A 181 -14.05 -12.86 13.45
N ASP A 182 -14.00 -12.79 14.78
CA ASP A 182 -15.16 -12.58 15.65
C ASP A 182 -15.74 -11.16 15.48
N ASP A 183 -16.76 -10.82 16.26
CA ASP A 183 -17.33 -9.47 16.31
C ASP A 183 -16.24 -8.40 16.55
N GLU A 184 -16.30 -7.34 15.75
CA GLU A 184 -15.29 -6.30 15.72
C GLU A 184 -15.78 -4.97 16.26
N ILE A 185 -14.96 -4.35 17.10
CA ILE A 185 -15.09 -2.95 17.47
C ILE A 185 -14.42 -2.10 16.39
N VAL A 186 -15.19 -1.23 15.73
CA VAL A 186 -14.71 -0.32 14.69
C VAL A 186 -14.36 1.04 15.28
N VAL A 187 -13.07 1.38 15.30
CA VAL A 187 -12.55 2.67 15.76
C VAL A 187 -12.21 3.55 14.57
N ARG A 188 -12.92 4.66 14.44
CA ARG A 188 -12.69 5.68 13.40
C ARG A 188 -11.95 6.88 13.97
N PRO A 189 -11.10 7.55 13.17
CA PRO A 189 -10.46 8.79 13.56
C PRO A 189 -11.50 9.90 13.67
N SER A 190 -11.21 10.89 14.51
CA SER A 190 -12.03 12.10 14.57
C SER A 190 -11.85 12.94 13.30
N ILE A 191 -12.83 13.81 13.03
CA ILE A 191 -12.80 14.73 11.88
C ILE A 191 -11.54 15.61 11.85
N ARG A 192 -10.88 15.80 12.99
CA ARG A 192 -9.62 16.54 13.06
C ARG A 192 -8.51 15.94 12.22
N LYS A 193 -8.52 14.63 12.01
CA LYS A 193 -7.56 14.00 11.11
C LYS A 193 -7.71 14.53 9.68
N PHE A 194 -8.95 14.73 9.23
CA PHE A 194 -9.21 15.37 7.94
C PHE A 194 -8.69 16.81 7.93
N LEU A 195 -9.00 17.60 8.96
CA LEU A 195 -8.55 19.00 9.04
C LEU A 195 -7.02 19.12 9.03
N ILE A 196 -6.33 18.30 9.82
CA ILE A 196 -4.86 18.24 9.85
C ILE A 196 -4.32 17.89 8.45
N ASN A 197 -4.83 16.83 7.84
CA ASN A 197 -4.41 16.43 6.49
C ASN A 197 -4.70 17.52 5.45
N LEU A 198 -5.84 18.20 5.55
CA LEU A 198 -6.23 19.29 4.65
C LEU A 198 -5.26 20.47 4.79
N SER A 199 -4.90 20.84 6.03
CA SER A 199 -3.93 21.90 6.29
C SER A 199 -2.56 21.59 5.71
N PHE A 200 -2.02 20.39 5.95
CA PHE A 200 -0.66 20.03 5.53
C PHE A 200 -0.54 19.63 4.06
N PHE A 201 -1.58 19.02 3.46
CA PHE A 201 -1.52 18.57 2.07
C PHE A 201 -2.12 19.56 1.07
N ALA A 202 -3.14 20.33 1.46
CA ALA A 202 -3.81 21.25 0.54
C ALA A 202 -3.45 22.72 0.84
N ILE A 203 -3.78 23.22 2.04
CA ILE A 203 -3.72 24.67 2.33
C ILE A 203 -2.27 25.18 2.33
N LEU A 204 -1.41 24.59 3.17
CA LEU A 204 -0.03 25.07 3.35
C LEU A 204 0.77 25.03 2.03
N PRO A 205 0.78 23.92 1.25
CA PRO A 205 1.50 23.90 -0.02
C PRO A 205 0.93 24.90 -1.04
N THR A 206 -0.39 25.10 -1.09
CA THR A 206 -0.99 26.08 -2.00
C THR A 206 -0.56 27.50 -1.65
N ILE A 207 -0.50 27.85 -0.36
CA ILE A 207 0.03 29.15 0.10
C ILE A 207 1.50 29.30 -0.29
N ILE A 208 2.31 28.25 -0.08
CA ILE A 208 3.73 28.26 -0.46
C ILE A 208 3.88 28.49 -1.97
N PHE A 209 3.10 27.80 -2.81
CA PHE A 209 3.14 28.02 -4.25
C PHE A 209 2.81 29.47 -4.61
N ILE A 210 1.77 30.06 -4.01
CA ILE A 210 1.40 31.46 -4.27
C ILE A 210 2.54 32.42 -3.91
N ILE A 211 3.17 32.23 -2.73
CA ILE A 211 4.31 33.05 -2.29
C ILE A 211 5.51 32.88 -3.23
N LEU A 212 5.81 31.65 -3.66
CA LEU A 212 6.91 31.40 -4.58
C LEU A 212 6.68 32.04 -5.93
N HIS A 213 5.46 31.97 -6.46
CA HIS A 213 5.10 32.57 -7.74
C HIS A 213 5.21 34.10 -7.76
N GLN A 214 4.98 34.75 -6.61
CA GLN A 214 5.20 36.20 -6.47
C GLN A 214 6.69 36.58 -6.58
N ASN A 215 7.60 35.69 -6.17
CA ASN A 215 9.04 35.95 -6.20
C ASN A 215 9.71 35.46 -7.49
N VAL A 216 9.17 34.40 -8.10
CA VAL A 216 9.68 33.77 -9.31
C VAL A 216 8.50 33.47 -10.23
N SER A 217 8.39 34.19 -11.36
CA SER A 217 7.29 33.99 -12.31
C SER A 217 7.46 32.68 -13.10
N PHE A 218 6.93 31.57 -12.56
CA PHE A 218 7.03 30.25 -13.20
C PHE A 218 6.10 30.10 -14.41
N LEU A 219 4.90 30.66 -14.32
CA LEU A 219 3.82 30.52 -15.31
C LEU A 219 3.09 31.85 -15.50
N ASN A 220 2.32 32.00 -16.57
CA ASN A 220 1.36 33.10 -16.66
C ASN A 220 0.36 33.02 -15.49
N ASN A 221 -0.03 34.16 -14.92
CA ASN A 221 -0.88 34.26 -13.73
C ASN A 221 -2.18 33.45 -13.85
N THR A 222 -2.81 33.43 -15.03
CA THR A 222 -4.03 32.67 -15.28
C THR A 222 -3.79 31.16 -15.18
N TYR A 223 -2.73 30.65 -15.83
CA TYR A 223 -2.39 29.23 -15.77
C TYR A 223 -1.94 28.81 -14.37
N PHE A 224 -1.19 29.67 -13.67
CA PHE A 224 -0.78 29.44 -12.30
C PHE A 224 -1.97 29.34 -11.34
N LEU A 225 -2.96 30.24 -11.47
CA LEU A 225 -4.16 30.21 -10.65
C LEU A 225 -4.97 28.92 -10.88
N ASN A 226 -5.15 28.52 -12.14
CA ASN A 226 -5.82 27.27 -12.49
C ASN A 226 -5.11 26.05 -11.90
N PHE A 227 -3.77 26.04 -11.95
CA PHE A 227 -2.96 24.99 -11.33
C PHE A 227 -3.18 24.93 -9.81
N CYS A 228 -3.14 26.07 -9.11
CA CYS A 228 -3.37 26.14 -7.67
C CYS A 228 -4.76 25.64 -7.27
N ILE A 229 -5.81 26.04 -8.01
CA ILE A 229 -7.19 25.57 -7.77
C ILE A 229 -7.28 24.06 -7.97
N PHE A 230 -6.74 23.55 -9.08
CA PHE A 230 -6.75 22.12 -9.38
C PHE A 230 -5.99 21.31 -8.31
N TYR A 231 -4.79 21.75 -7.93
CA TYR A 231 -3.99 21.15 -6.88
C TYR A 231 -4.75 21.14 -5.55
N PHE A 232 -5.37 22.26 -5.17
CA PHE A 232 -6.11 22.37 -3.92
C PHE A 232 -7.30 21.40 -3.87
N ILE A 233 -8.08 21.30 -4.95
CA ILE A 233 -9.22 20.37 -5.05
C ILE A 233 -8.73 18.92 -4.92
N LEU A 234 -7.71 18.55 -5.69
CA LEU A 234 -7.20 17.18 -5.71
C LEU A 234 -6.60 16.79 -4.34
N SER A 235 -5.84 17.68 -3.72
CA SER A 235 -5.22 17.47 -2.41
C SER A 235 -6.27 17.41 -1.29
N SER A 236 -7.33 18.22 -1.37
CA SER A 236 -8.46 18.16 -0.45
C SER A 236 -9.20 16.83 -0.53
N PHE A 237 -9.44 16.34 -1.75
CA PHE A 237 -10.01 15.02 -1.98
C PHE A 237 -9.11 13.91 -1.43
N ALA A 238 -7.80 13.99 -1.64
CA ALA A 238 -6.83 13.05 -1.08
C ALA A 238 -6.86 13.05 0.46
N ALA A 239 -6.85 14.23 1.09
CA ALA A 239 -6.96 14.38 2.54
C ALA A 239 -8.23 13.72 3.10
N TRP A 240 -9.36 13.90 2.44
CA TRP A 240 -10.63 13.27 2.80
C TRP A 240 -10.58 11.74 2.68
N ARG A 241 -10.01 11.21 1.59
CA ARG A 241 -9.84 9.77 1.40
C ARG A 241 -8.93 9.14 2.45
N PHE A 242 -7.80 9.76 2.78
CA PHE A 242 -6.91 9.29 3.85
C PHE A 242 -7.60 9.28 5.21
N TYR A 243 -8.46 10.27 5.48
CA TYR A 243 -9.30 10.30 6.68
C TYR A 243 -10.31 9.14 6.69
N LYS A 244 -11.11 8.98 5.63
CA LYS A 244 -12.17 7.97 5.56
C LYS A 244 -11.65 6.54 5.61
N ASN A 245 -10.49 6.29 5.02
CA ASN A 245 -9.90 4.96 4.94
C ASN A 245 -9.03 4.59 6.14
N SER A 246 -8.76 5.51 7.06
CA SER A 246 -8.01 5.24 8.29
C SER A 246 -8.97 4.61 9.30
N ILE A 247 -8.93 3.29 9.50
CA ILE A 247 -9.84 2.60 10.42
C ILE A 247 -9.05 1.55 11.20
N LEU A 248 -9.35 1.42 12.49
CA LEU A 248 -8.88 0.31 13.31
C LEU A 248 -10.06 -0.60 13.64
N PHE A 249 -9.87 -1.89 13.44
CA PHE A 249 -10.80 -2.95 13.81
C PHE A 249 -10.13 -3.75 14.92
N TYR A 250 -10.85 -3.96 16.02
CA TYR A 250 -10.38 -4.76 17.14
C TYR A 250 -11.34 -5.91 17.38
N SER A 251 -10.83 -7.13 17.38
CA SER A 251 -11.53 -8.35 17.74
C SER A 251 -10.78 -9.08 18.85
N LYS A 252 -11.34 -10.18 19.36
CA LYS A 252 -10.72 -10.99 20.41
C LYS A 252 -9.31 -11.48 20.03
N ASN A 253 -9.14 -11.99 18.82
CA ASN A 253 -7.90 -12.63 18.38
C ASN A 253 -7.08 -11.77 17.40
N PHE A 254 -7.69 -10.77 16.76
CA PHE A 254 -7.06 -9.98 15.71
C PHE A 254 -7.21 -8.48 15.91
N ILE A 255 -6.18 -7.76 15.48
CA ILE A 255 -6.25 -6.34 15.22
C ILE A 255 -6.07 -6.10 13.73
N ARG A 256 -6.96 -5.28 13.15
CA ARG A 256 -6.83 -4.84 11.76
C ARG A 256 -6.66 -3.33 11.68
N ILE A 257 -5.70 -2.89 10.88
CA ILE A 257 -5.48 -1.47 10.58
C ILE A 257 -5.63 -1.26 9.08
N GLN A 258 -6.57 -0.39 8.73
CA GLN A 258 -6.84 0.03 7.37
C GLN A 258 -6.29 1.43 7.10
N SER A 259 -5.64 1.62 5.95
CA SER A 259 -5.16 2.92 5.48
C SER A 259 -4.99 2.95 3.97
N GLY A 260 -4.97 4.15 3.37
CA GLY A 260 -4.68 4.34 1.95
C GLY A 260 -5.51 5.44 1.29
N PHE A 261 -5.10 5.86 0.10
CA PHE A 261 -5.83 6.82 -0.75
C PHE A 261 -6.57 6.08 -1.87
N TRP A 262 -5.81 5.55 -2.82
CA TRP A 262 -6.31 4.75 -3.93
C TRP A 262 -6.29 3.26 -3.60
N ASP A 263 -5.10 2.71 -3.34
CA ASP A 263 -4.93 1.36 -2.83
C ASP A 263 -5.20 1.33 -1.32
N ILE A 264 -6.35 0.79 -0.92
CA ILE A 264 -6.73 0.62 0.47
C ILE A 264 -6.09 -0.67 0.98
N LYS A 265 -5.21 -0.53 1.97
CA LYS A 265 -4.48 -1.62 2.60
C LYS A 265 -5.11 -1.91 3.96
N THR A 266 -5.49 -3.16 4.20
CA THR A 266 -5.95 -3.66 5.49
C THR A 266 -4.95 -4.69 5.97
N LYS A 267 -4.22 -4.35 7.03
CA LYS A 267 -3.29 -5.26 7.70
C LYS A 267 -4.01 -5.97 8.83
N THR A 268 -3.96 -7.29 8.87
CA THR A 268 -4.52 -8.13 9.93
C THR A 268 -3.37 -8.80 10.68
N ILE A 269 -3.39 -8.67 12.01
CA ILE A 269 -2.35 -9.16 12.90
C ILE A 269 -3.03 -9.90 14.04
N GLU A 270 -2.54 -11.09 14.39
CA GLU A 270 -2.99 -11.78 15.60
C GLU A 270 -2.52 -11.03 16.84
N SER A 271 -3.44 -10.74 17.77
CA SER A 271 -3.17 -9.93 18.96
C SER A 271 -1.99 -10.45 19.77
N TYR A 272 -1.83 -11.78 19.88
CA TYR A 272 -0.74 -12.39 20.63
C TYR A 272 0.65 -12.31 19.95
N LYS A 273 0.71 -11.93 18.66
CA LYS A 273 1.99 -11.72 17.93
C LYS A 273 2.52 -10.31 18.04
N ILE A 274 1.77 -9.40 18.68
CA ILE A 274 2.18 -8.03 18.92
C ILE A 274 3.27 -8.03 20.01
N GLN A 275 4.43 -7.48 19.67
CA GLN A 275 5.59 -7.44 20.56
C GLN A 275 5.54 -6.24 21.51
N SER A 276 5.04 -5.11 21.02
CA SER A 276 4.95 -3.89 21.80
C SER A 276 3.83 -3.00 21.29
N VAL A 277 3.17 -2.31 22.21
CA VAL A 277 2.12 -1.34 21.93
C VAL A 277 2.54 0.00 22.54
N MET A 278 2.61 1.03 21.71
CA MET A 278 2.84 2.40 22.18
C MET A 278 1.57 3.22 22.03
N LEU A 279 1.12 3.78 23.15
CA LEU A 279 0.07 4.79 23.16
C LEU A 279 0.70 6.18 23.21
N TYR A 280 0.30 7.04 22.29
CA TYR A 280 0.81 8.39 22.18
C TYR A 280 -0.33 9.41 22.18
N GLN A 281 -0.22 10.43 23.02
CA GLN A 281 -1.16 11.55 23.07
C GLN A 281 -0.40 12.87 23.17
N ALA A 282 -0.39 13.62 22.07
CA ALA A 282 0.16 14.97 22.03
C ALA A 282 -0.60 15.91 22.98
N PHE A 283 0.07 16.94 23.50
CA PHE A 283 -0.51 17.89 24.44
C PHE A 283 -1.82 18.54 23.91
N TRP A 284 -1.84 18.99 22.67
CA TRP A 284 -3.02 19.59 22.03
C TRP A 284 -4.14 18.58 21.70
N HIS A 285 -3.89 17.28 21.81
CA HIS A 285 -4.90 16.23 21.68
C HIS A 285 -5.58 15.86 23.01
N LYS A 286 -4.98 16.20 24.16
CA LYS A 286 -5.50 15.87 25.50
C LYS A 286 -6.90 16.44 25.71
N LYS A 287 -7.10 17.73 25.40
CA LYS A 287 -8.40 18.42 25.57
C LYS A 287 -9.55 17.75 24.81
N PHE A 288 -9.25 16.98 23.77
CA PHE A 288 -10.25 16.37 22.89
C PHE A 288 -10.31 14.85 23.03
N ASN A 289 -9.62 14.29 24.02
CA ASN A 289 -9.50 12.86 24.24
C ASN A 289 -9.06 12.12 22.96
N LEU A 290 -8.07 12.68 22.25
CA LEU A 290 -7.53 12.09 21.04
C LEU A 290 -6.15 11.48 21.27
N GLY A 291 -5.85 10.40 20.59
CA GLY A 291 -4.62 9.66 20.75
C GLY A 291 -4.27 8.87 19.50
N SER A 292 -3.09 8.27 19.55
CA SER A 292 -2.57 7.39 18.51
C SER A 292 -2.08 6.10 19.17
N ILE A 293 -2.22 4.99 18.45
CA ILE A 293 -1.69 3.70 18.85
C ILE A 293 -0.72 3.22 17.77
N ILE A 294 0.43 2.73 18.20
CA ILE A 294 1.46 2.13 17.35
C ILE A 294 1.64 0.70 17.84
N LEU A 295 1.51 -0.24 16.93
CA LEU A 295 1.67 -1.68 17.13
C LEU A 295 2.96 -2.12 16.45
N LEU A 296 3.84 -2.74 17.22
CA LEU A 296 5.09 -3.31 16.75
C LEU A 296 4.99 -4.82 16.73
N THR A 297 5.35 -5.41 15.60
CA THR A 297 5.45 -6.87 15.40
C THR A 297 6.81 -7.19 14.79
N ALA A 298 7.19 -8.46 14.79
CA ALA A 298 8.39 -8.91 14.08
C ALA A 298 8.30 -8.67 12.55
N GLY A 299 7.09 -8.48 12.02
CA GLY A 299 6.85 -8.14 10.61
C GLY A 299 6.85 -6.65 10.30
N GLY A 300 6.99 -5.79 11.32
CA GLY A 300 7.05 -4.33 11.18
C GLY A 300 6.02 -3.56 12.00
N MET A 301 5.94 -2.26 11.71
CA MET A 301 5.10 -1.29 12.43
C MET A 301 3.74 -1.09 11.73
N SER A 302 2.69 -0.97 12.54
CA SER A 302 1.36 -0.52 12.10
C SER A 302 0.83 0.53 13.07
N TYR A 303 0.21 1.59 12.56
CA TYR A 303 -0.23 2.70 13.41
C TYR A 303 -1.56 3.29 12.93
N ILE A 304 -2.30 3.86 13.87
CA ILE A 304 -3.44 4.72 13.59
C ILE A 304 -3.37 5.95 14.52
N THR A 305 -3.81 7.08 13.99
CA THR A 305 -3.71 8.38 14.66
C THR A 305 -5.06 9.05 14.80
N THR A 306 -5.16 9.92 15.81
CA THR A 306 -6.27 10.85 15.99
C THR A 306 -7.60 10.13 16.27
N CYS A 307 -7.55 9.03 17.01
CA CYS A 307 -8.71 8.26 17.49
C CYS A 307 -9.00 8.58 18.95
N ASN A 308 -10.15 8.15 19.48
CA ASN A 308 -10.49 8.34 20.89
C ASN A 308 -9.47 7.63 21.80
N TYR A 309 -8.80 8.38 22.67
CA TYR A 309 -7.69 7.88 23.48
C TYR A 309 -8.13 6.87 24.54
N GLU A 310 -9.27 7.08 25.22
CA GLU A 310 -9.80 6.11 26.18
C GLU A 310 -10.13 4.75 25.54
N ILE A 311 -10.69 4.76 24.31
CA ILE A 311 -10.93 3.52 23.55
C ILE A 311 -9.59 2.84 23.20
N LEU A 312 -8.62 3.60 22.71
CA LEU A 312 -7.29 3.06 22.40
C LEU A 312 -6.60 2.49 23.64
N LYS A 313 -6.76 3.12 24.80
CA LYS A 313 -6.22 2.64 26.07
C LYS A 313 -6.80 1.29 26.47
N LYS A 314 -8.12 1.12 26.35
CA LYS A 314 -8.78 -0.18 26.59
C LYS A 314 -8.29 -1.26 25.63
N ILE A 315 -8.15 -0.93 24.35
CA ILE A 315 -7.63 -1.86 23.34
C ILE A 315 -6.21 -2.28 23.71
N THR A 316 -5.32 -1.33 24.02
CA THR A 316 -3.95 -1.64 24.44
C THR A 316 -3.90 -2.58 25.64
N ASN A 317 -4.69 -2.33 26.68
CA ASN A 317 -4.74 -3.19 27.86
C ASN A 317 -5.16 -4.63 27.50
N ASN A 318 -6.17 -4.78 26.64
CA ASN A 318 -6.63 -6.11 26.22
C ASN A 318 -5.61 -6.82 25.33
N VAL A 319 -4.89 -6.08 24.49
CA VAL A 319 -3.81 -6.62 23.65
C VAL A 319 -2.66 -7.11 24.50
N MET A 320 -2.20 -6.28 25.45
CA MET A 320 -1.15 -6.66 26.39
C MET A 320 -1.55 -7.89 27.20
N TYR A 321 -2.77 -7.92 27.73
CA TYR A 321 -3.33 -9.08 28.40
C TYR A 321 -3.32 -10.34 27.51
N SER A 322 -3.71 -10.21 26.24
CA SER A 322 -3.71 -11.33 25.29
C SER A 322 -2.30 -11.84 24.99
N VAL A 323 -1.30 -10.95 24.95
CA VAL A 323 0.11 -11.32 24.76
C VAL A 323 0.64 -12.04 26.00
N GLU A 324 0.36 -11.54 27.20
CA GLU A 324 0.84 -12.10 28.47
C GLU A 324 0.20 -13.46 28.82
N THR A 325 -1.07 -13.66 28.45
CA THR A 325 -1.82 -14.88 28.79
C THR A 325 -1.80 -15.96 27.70
N SER A 326 -1.40 -15.62 26.48
CA SER A 326 -1.40 -16.57 25.37
C SER A 326 -0.35 -17.67 25.59
N LYS A 327 -0.81 -18.93 25.51
CA LYS A 327 0.05 -20.12 25.49
C LYS A 327 0.44 -20.54 24.05
N LYS A 328 0.01 -19.79 23.04
CA LYS A 328 0.31 -20.10 21.63
C LYS A 328 1.79 -19.88 21.36
N ARG A 329 2.39 -20.77 20.57
CA ARG A 329 3.77 -20.58 20.10
C ARG A 329 3.85 -19.36 19.20
N TRP A 330 4.88 -18.54 19.45
CA TRP A 330 5.12 -17.31 18.72
C TRP A 330 5.85 -17.55 17.38
N MET A 331 6.60 -18.65 17.26
CA MET A 331 7.27 -19.17 16.05
C MET A 331 7.26 -20.70 15.99
#